data_AF-A0A1Y4R5M4-F1
#
_entry.id   AF-A0A1Y4R5M4-F1
#
_cell.length_a   1.000
_cell.length_b   1.000
_cell.length_c   1.000
_cell.angle_alpha   90.00
_cell.angle_beta   90.00
_cell.angle_gamma   90.00
#
_symmetry.space_group_name_H-M   'P 1'
#
loop_
_entity.id
_entity.type
_entity.pdbx_description
1 polymer ?
#
loop_
_entity_poly.entity_id
_entity_poly.type
_entity_poly.pdbx_seq_one_letter_code
_entity_poly.pdbx_strand_id
1 'polypeptide(L)'
;MVIGDNQHFKGYTLFLYKDHKIELFHLETIKKMKFLEEMSIVAEAVSKAFNAEKMNYELLGNGDTHLHWHLFPRVNGDLGKYGNNGKGPVWWYPMQKMYDDSNCPTNE
;
A
#
# COMPACT_ATOMS: atom_id res chain seq x y z
N MET A 1 -3.93 11.22 0.01
CA MET A 1 -3.62 9.90 -0.58
C MET A 1 -3.20 10.09 -2.01
N VAL A 2 -2.36 9.19 -2.52
CA VAL A 2 -1.98 9.10 -3.94
C VAL A 2 -2.03 7.64 -4.38
N ILE A 3 -2.16 7.41 -5.68
CA ILE A 3 -2.05 6.07 -6.27
C ILE A 3 -0.57 5.80 -6.56
N GLY A 4 -0.11 4.57 -6.31
CA GLY A 4 1.27 4.21 -6.63
C GLY A 4 1.54 4.18 -8.13
N ASP A 5 2.75 4.51 -8.54
CA ASP A 5 3.09 4.64 -9.96
C ASP A 5 2.93 3.33 -10.74
N ASN A 6 3.31 2.20 -10.15
CA ASN A 6 3.11 0.87 -10.75
C ASN A 6 1.92 0.15 -10.09
N GLN A 7 1.05 -0.41 -10.91
CA GLN A 7 -0.22 -1.02 -10.52
C GLN A 7 -0.28 -2.53 -10.76
N HIS A 8 0.84 -3.26 -10.61
CA HIS A 8 0.82 -4.74 -10.62
C HIS A 8 -0.20 -5.26 -9.59
N PHE A 9 -0.16 -4.72 -8.38
CA PHE A 9 -1.24 -4.85 -7.40
C PHE A 9 -2.25 -3.73 -7.63
N LYS A 10 -3.21 -3.94 -8.53
CA LYS A 10 -4.18 -2.93 -8.97
C LYS A 10 -4.93 -2.31 -7.79
N GLY A 11 -4.85 -0.99 -7.67
CA GLY A 11 -5.40 -0.21 -6.55
C GLY A 11 -4.37 0.09 -5.46
N TYR A 12 -3.11 -0.25 -5.66
CA TYR A 12 -2.03 0.12 -4.74
C TYR A 12 -2.05 1.63 -4.48
N THR A 13 -2.25 1.97 -3.21
CA THR A 13 -2.50 3.32 -2.72
C THR A 13 -1.51 3.66 -1.61
N LEU A 14 -1.02 4.88 -1.63
CA LEU A 14 -0.24 5.48 -0.55
C LEU A 14 -1.10 6.48 0.24
N PHE A 15 -1.14 6.32 1.56
CA PHE A 15 -1.76 7.29 2.46
C PHE A 15 -0.69 7.95 3.34
N LEU A 16 -0.34 9.19 2.99
CA LEU A 16 0.73 9.96 3.60
C LEU A 16 0.21 10.82 4.74
N TYR A 17 1.01 10.98 5.78
CA TYR A 17 0.74 11.95 6.82
C TYR A 17 0.97 13.38 6.29
N LYS A 18 0.27 14.37 6.85
CA LYS A 18 0.29 15.74 6.31
C LYS A 18 1.63 16.45 6.52
N ASP A 19 2.25 16.26 7.69
CA ASP A 19 3.50 16.90 8.08
C ASP A 19 4.66 15.90 8.07
N HIS A 20 5.90 16.33 7.89
CA HIS A 20 7.03 15.39 8.01
C HIS A 20 7.19 14.90 9.46
N LYS A 21 6.98 13.60 9.64
CA LYS A 21 7.18 12.82 10.86
C LYS A 21 7.69 11.45 10.48
N ILE A 22 8.52 10.87 11.35
CA ILE A 22 9.20 9.60 11.03
C ILE A 22 8.54 8.38 11.66
N GLU A 23 7.80 8.55 12.76
CA GLU A 23 7.23 7.42 13.52
C GLU A 23 5.89 7.80 14.14
N LEU A 24 4.99 6.82 14.29
CA LEU A 24 3.67 7.05 14.88
C LEU A 24 3.76 7.57 16.31
N PHE A 25 4.74 7.11 17.09
CA PHE A 25 4.91 7.53 18.48
C PHE A 25 5.45 8.95 18.65
N HIS A 26 5.87 9.62 17.56
CA HIS A 26 6.18 11.05 17.57
C HIS A 26 4.94 11.94 17.40
N LEU A 27 3.78 11.36 17.11
CA LEU A 27 2.52 12.10 16.96
C LEU A 27 1.84 12.30 18.31
N GLU A 28 1.21 13.47 18.48
CA GLU A 28 0.22 13.67 19.54
C GLU A 28 -0.87 12.59 19.43
N THR A 29 -1.33 12.07 20.57
CA THR A 29 -2.29 10.96 20.61
C THR A 29 -3.51 11.18 19.73
N ILE A 30 -4.10 12.38 19.75
CA ILE A 30 -5.29 12.70 18.94
C ILE A 30 -4.97 12.62 17.44
N LYS A 31 -3.83 13.16 17.00
CA LYS A 31 -3.40 13.12 15.59
C LYS A 31 -3.06 11.70 15.15
N LYS A 32 -2.39 10.92 16.02
CA LYS A 32 -2.09 9.51 15.78
C LYS A 32 -3.35 8.69 15.56
N MET A 33 -4.34 8.84 16.46
CA MET A 33 -5.61 8.10 16.36
C MET A 33 -6.38 8.48 15.09
N LYS A 34 -6.45 9.79 14.78
CA LYS A 34 -7.08 10.26 13.55
C LYS A 34 -6.39 9.72 12.29
N PHE A 35 -5.06 9.69 12.26
CA PHE A 35 -4.31 9.14 11.13
C PHE A 35 -4.56 7.64 10.93
N LEU A 36 -4.64 6.86 12.02
CA LEU A 36 -4.99 5.43 11.97
C LEU A 36 -6.44 5.20 11.51
N GLU A 37 -7.38 6.03 11.97
CA GLU A 37 -8.78 5.99 11.56
C GLU A 37 -8.93 6.29 10.07
N GLU A 38 -8.36 7.41 9.61
CA GLU A 38 -8.40 7.81 8.19
C GLU A 38 -7.73 6.76 7.30
N MET A 39 -6.61 6.17 7.74
CA MET A 39 -5.97 5.06 7.03
C MET A 39 -6.94 3.89 6.84
N SER A 40 -7.71 3.53 7.89
CA SER A 40 -8.67 2.42 7.80
C SER A 40 -9.83 2.72 6.85
N ILE A 41 -10.31 3.97 6.82
CA ILE A 41 -11.35 4.44 5.88
C ILE A 41 -10.84 4.35 4.44
N VAL A 42 -9.62 4.83 4.18
CA VAL A 42 -9.01 4.73 2.84
C VAL A 42 -8.85 3.28 2.43
N ALA A 43 -8.38 2.41 3.32
CA ALA A 43 -8.20 0.99 3.01
C ALA A 43 -9.53 0.27 2.73
N GLU A 44 -10.60 0.60 3.45
CA GLU A 44 -11.94 0.09 3.16
C GLU A 44 -12.42 0.55 1.76
N ALA A 45 -12.21 1.83 1.42
CA ALA A 45 -12.57 2.36 0.11
C ALA A 45 -11.80 1.64 -1.02
N VAL A 46 -10.49 1.44 -0.85
CA VAL A 46 -9.65 0.68 -1.80
C VAL A 46 -10.12 -0.78 -1.89
N SER A 47 -10.39 -1.43 -0.76
CA SER A 47 -10.88 -2.81 -0.73
C SER A 47 -12.17 -2.97 -1.54
N LYS A 48 -13.13 -2.04 -1.40
CA LYS A 48 -14.40 -2.07 -2.13
C LYS A 48 -14.21 -1.75 -3.61
N ALA A 49 -13.42 -0.74 -3.94
CA ALA A 49 -13.21 -0.32 -5.33
C ALA A 49 -12.53 -1.39 -6.18
N PHE A 50 -11.62 -2.17 -5.58
CA PHE A 50 -10.82 -3.18 -6.28
C PHE A 50 -11.20 -4.62 -5.94
N ASN A 51 -12.31 -4.84 -5.23
CA ASN A 51 -12.79 -6.16 -4.80
C ASN A 51 -11.70 -7.00 -4.13
N ALA A 52 -10.95 -6.39 -3.22
CA ALA A 52 -9.85 -7.07 -2.53
C ALA A 52 -10.38 -8.23 -1.67
N GLU A 53 -9.73 -9.38 -1.75
CA GLU A 53 -9.96 -10.50 -0.82
C GLU A 53 -9.29 -10.20 0.54
N LYS A 54 -8.16 -9.49 0.51
CA LYS A 54 -7.43 -9.08 1.70
C LYS A 54 -6.67 -7.78 1.47
N MET A 55 -6.74 -6.85 2.41
CA MET A 55 -5.84 -5.69 2.42
C MET A 55 -4.51 -6.05 3.12
N ASN A 56 -3.38 -5.66 2.54
CA ASN A 56 -2.11 -5.53 3.24
C ASN A 56 -1.89 -4.06 3.63
N TYR A 57 -1.41 -3.86 4.85
CA TYR A 57 -1.14 -2.57 5.46
C TYR A 57 0.32 -2.55 5.86
N GLU A 58 1.10 -1.66 5.29
CA GLU A 58 2.53 -1.55 5.61
C GLU A 58 2.87 -0.11 5.97
N LEU A 59 3.43 0.08 7.17
CA LEU A 59 4.12 1.31 7.57
C LEU A 59 5.59 0.93 7.71
N LEU A 60 6.38 1.26 6.70
CA LEU A 60 7.80 0.88 6.62
C LEU A 60 8.67 2.11 6.82
N GLY A 61 9.20 2.67 5.73
CA GLY A 61 9.96 3.92 5.76
C GLY A 61 11.48 3.80 5.82
N ASN A 62 12.04 2.60 5.60
CA ASN A 62 13.49 2.41 5.56
C ASN A 62 14.17 3.12 4.37
N GLY A 63 13.46 3.35 3.27
CA GLY A 63 13.95 4.09 2.09
C GLY A 63 13.52 5.57 2.05
N ASP A 64 12.36 5.88 2.62
CA ASP A 64 11.83 7.24 2.81
C ASP A 64 11.21 7.34 4.19
N THR A 65 11.79 8.18 5.05
CA THR A 65 11.42 8.26 6.47
C THR A 65 10.10 8.96 6.74
N HIS A 66 9.47 9.61 5.76
CA HIS A 66 8.19 10.28 5.98
C HIS A 66 7.08 9.25 6.30
N LEU A 67 6.21 9.49 7.29
CA LEU A 67 5.11 8.57 7.62
C LEU A 67 4.14 8.38 6.43
N HIS A 68 4.09 7.16 5.89
CA HIS A 68 3.15 6.77 4.85
C HIS A 68 2.73 5.32 5.00
N TRP A 69 1.45 5.05 4.78
CA TRP A 69 0.91 3.70 4.66
C TRP A 69 0.92 3.25 3.22
N HIS A 70 1.46 2.06 2.97
CA HIS A 70 1.20 1.30 1.76
C HIS A 70 -0.06 0.46 1.98
N LEU A 71 -1.03 0.64 1.09
CA LEU A 71 -2.30 -0.08 1.09
C LEU A 71 -2.40 -0.89 -0.19
N PHE A 72 -2.24 -2.21 -0.07
CA PHE A 72 -2.30 -3.11 -1.21
C PHE A 72 -3.58 -3.96 -1.14
N PRO A 73 -4.52 -3.80 -2.07
CA PRO A 73 -5.59 -4.75 -2.29
C PRO A 73 -4.99 -6.05 -2.86
N ARG A 74 -5.21 -7.17 -2.18
CA ARG A 74 -4.69 -8.48 -2.56
C ARG A 74 -5.83 -9.39 -3.00
N VAL A 75 -5.54 -10.23 -3.97
CA VAL A 75 -6.46 -11.25 -4.51
C VAL A 75 -5.70 -12.56 -4.73
N ASN A 76 -6.41 -13.68 -4.76
CA ASN A 76 -5.77 -14.97 -4.98
C ASN A 76 -5.03 -15.00 -6.33
N GLY A 77 -3.78 -15.47 -6.33
CA GLY A 77 -2.95 -15.58 -7.55
C GLY A 77 -2.18 -14.33 -7.95
N ASP A 78 -2.29 -13.21 -7.21
CA ASP A 78 -1.59 -11.95 -7.53
C ASP A 78 -0.04 -12.05 -7.47
N LEU A 79 0.50 -13.03 -6.72
CA LEU A 79 1.91 -13.38 -6.70
C LEU A 79 2.29 -14.51 -7.69
N GLY A 80 1.33 -15.09 -8.41
CA GLY A 80 1.56 -16.26 -9.25
C GLY A 80 2.27 -17.39 -8.50
N LYS A 81 3.46 -17.79 -8.96
CA LYS A 81 4.27 -18.84 -8.33
C LYS A 81 5.23 -18.36 -7.23
N TYR A 82 5.29 -17.06 -6.97
CA TYR A 82 6.24 -16.47 -6.02
C TYR A 82 5.73 -16.60 -4.58
N GLY A 83 6.66 -16.43 -3.63
CA GLY A 83 6.38 -16.61 -2.22
C GLY A 83 6.14 -18.06 -1.81
N ASN A 84 5.32 -18.27 -0.79
CA ASN A 84 4.93 -19.60 -0.33
C ASN A 84 3.65 -20.05 -1.05
N ASN A 85 3.79 -20.65 -2.23
CA ASN A 85 2.69 -21.09 -3.09
C ASN A 85 1.71 -19.96 -3.43
N GLY A 86 2.23 -18.83 -3.92
CA GLY A 86 1.42 -17.66 -4.29
C GLY A 86 0.97 -16.80 -3.12
N LYS A 87 1.47 -17.05 -1.90
CA LYS A 87 1.14 -16.30 -0.68
C LYS A 87 2.38 -15.65 -0.08
N GLY A 88 2.23 -14.41 0.38
CA GLY A 88 3.29 -13.65 1.01
C GLY A 88 3.10 -12.14 0.89
N PRO A 89 4.01 -11.37 1.48
CA PRO A 89 4.06 -9.93 1.29
C PRO A 89 4.33 -9.57 -0.18
N VAL A 90 3.98 -8.35 -0.57
CA VAL A 90 4.10 -7.87 -1.95
C VAL A 90 5.54 -7.90 -2.47
N TRP A 91 6.50 -7.64 -1.59
CA TRP A 91 7.93 -7.59 -1.91
C TRP A 91 8.59 -8.96 -2.11
N TRP A 92 7.81 -10.06 -2.06
CA TRP A 92 8.24 -11.37 -2.59
C TRP A 92 7.96 -11.53 -4.09
N TYR A 93 7.15 -10.65 -4.68
CA TYR A 93 7.07 -10.54 -6.12
C TYR A 93 8.39 -9.97 -6.67
N PRO A 94 8.90 -10.44 -7.81
CA PRO A 94 10.17 -9.94 -8.34
C PRO A 94 10.11 -8.43 -8.57
N MET A 95 11.07 -7.71 -7.99
CA MET A 95 11.14 -6.25 -8.05
C MET A 95 11.05 -5.72 -9.49
N GLN A 96 11.78 -6.33 -10.43
CA GLN A 96 11.80 -5.92 -11.83
C GLN A 96 10.43 -6.03 -12.49
N LYS A 97 9.60 -6.98 -12.02
CA LYS A 97 8.23 -7.14 -12.51
C LYS A 97 7.26 -6.22 -11.80
N MET A 98 7.45 -5.98 -10.50
CA MET A 98 6.59 -5.09 -9.73
C MET A 98 6.65 -3.65 -10.27
N TYR A 99 7.85 -3.20 -10.60
CA TYR A 99 8.15 -1.84 -11.05
C TYR A 99 8.35 -1.73 -12.56
N ASP A 100 7.92 -2.73 -13.34
CA ASP A 100 7.95 -2.65 -14.80
C ASP A 100 7.00 -1.53 -15.28
N ASP A 101 7.46 -0.72 -16.26
CA ASP A 101 6.70 0.40 -16.82
C ASP A 101 5.37 -0.03 -17.45
N SER A 102 5.25 -1.30 -17.86
CA SER A 102 3.97 -1.86 -18.34
C SER A 102 2.88 -1.92 -17.26
N ASN A 103 3.24 -1.79 -15.98
CA ASN A 103 2.28 -1.68 -14.90
C ASN A 103 1.86 -0.24 -14.58
N CYS A 104 2.46 0.77 -15.21
CA CYS A 104 2.06 2.16 -14.99
C CYS A 104 0.66 2.41 -15.58
N PRO A 105 -0.23 3.16 -14.90
CA PRO A 105 -1.50 3.58 -15.47
C PRO A 105 -1.32 4.30 -16.80
N THR A 106 -2.14 3.94 -17.79
CA THR A 106 -2.25 4.69 -19.05
C THR A 106 -3.21 5.87 -18.86
N ASN A 107 -3.04 6.93 -19.66
CA ASN A 107 -3.91 8.12 -19.63
C ASN A 107 -5.29 7.90 -20.28
N GLU A 108 -5.75 6.65 -20.35
CA GLU A 108 -7.04 6.29 -20.96
C GLU A 108 -8.20 6.34 -19.98
#